data_AF-A0A933HL03-F1
#
_entry.id   AF-A0A933HL03-F1
#
_cell.length_a   1.000
_cell.length_b   1.000
_cell.length_c   1.000
_cell.angle_alpha   90.00
_cell.angle_beta   90.00
_cell.angle_gamma   90.00
#
_symmetry.space_group_name_H-M   'P 1'
#
loop_
_entity.id
_entity.type
_entity.pdbx_description
1 polymer ?
#
loop_
_entity_poly.entity_id
_entity_poly.type
_entity_poly.pdbx_seq_one_letter_code
_entity_poly.pdbx_strand_id
1 'polypeptide(L)'
;MLVFGAPRGTHQLEDCASGKNPIADPEECGSQRYELREDPFDWTLGEGATVKTRVTLVLSNIATTPTDIYLDGKLARSLEPHTYYIMDAAPGARTFQNCPGGVTPEQQDSDCAEPIIQELRAAVEIWKVGD
;
A
#
# COMPACT_ATOMS: atom_id res chain seq x y z
N MET A 1 -12.16 6.41 -3.57
CA MET A 1 -11.01 6.87 -2.77
C MET A 1 -9.72 6.38 -3.44
N LEU A 2 -8.86 7.29 -3.87
CA LEU A 2 -7.51 7.00 -4.32
C LEU A 2 -6.61 7.70 -3.29
N VAL A 3 -5.75 6.94 -2.63
CA VAL A 3 -4.74 7.45 -1.70
C VAL A 3 -3.42 7.04 -2.33
N PHE A 4 -2.51 7.98 -2.55
CA PHE A 4 -1.16 7.67 -2.97
C PHE A 4 -0.19 8.31 -1.99
N GLY A 5 0.99 7.72 -1.77
CA GLY A 5 2.05 8.41 -1.07
C GLY A 5 2.66 9.47 -1.98
N ALA A 6 2.58 10.74 -1.60
CA ALA A 6 3.27 11.83 -2.30
C ALA A 6 4.42 12.33 -1.41
N PRO A 7 5.67 12.40 -1.91
CA PRO A 7 6.80 12.92 -1.15
C PRO A 7 6.60 14.41 -0.85
N ARG A 8 7.38 14.99 0.08
CA ARG A 8 7.36 16.46 0.29
C ARG A 8 7.64 17.22 -1.01
N GLY A 9 6.95 18.34 -1.19
CA GLY A 9 7.15 19.22 -2.33
C GLY A 9 5.86 19.80 -2.88
N THR A 10 5.99 20.53 -3.98
CA THR A 10 4.83 21.07 -4.72
C THR A 10 4.27 19.98 -5.62
N HIS A 11 2.99 19.69 -5.44
CA HIS A 11 2.25 18.75 -6.28
C HIS A 11 1.12 19.47 -7.00
N GLN A 12 0.77 18.94 -8.17
CA GLN A 12 -0.31 19.44 -8.99
C GLN A 12 -1.33 18.31 -9.13
N LEU A 13 -2.56 18.56 -8.66
CA LEU A 13 -3.67 17.67 -8.89
C LEU A 13 -4.40 18.17 -10.13
N GLU A 14 -4.64 17.25 -11.06
CA GLU A 14 -5.25 17.53 -12.35
C GLU A 14 -6.51 16.70 -12.45
N ASP A 15 -7.65 17.37 -12.40
CA ASP A 15 -8.95 16.77 -12.63
C ASP A 15 -9.29 16.89 -14.11
N CYS A 16 -9.08 15.79 -14.82
CA CYS A 16 -9.28 15.70 -16.26
C CYS A 16 -10.47 14.79 -16.57
N ALA A 17 -11.19 15.11 -17.65
CA ALA A 17 -12.14 14.17 -18.24
C ALA A 17 -11.42 12.86 -18.62
N SER A 18 -12.13 11.72 -18.47
CA SER A 18 -11.57 10.40 -18.74
C SER A 18 -10.91 10.30 -20.12
N GLY A 19 -9.68 9.78 -20.17
CA GLY A 19 -8.90 9.61 -21.39
C GLY A 19 -8.12 10.85 -21.84
N LYS A 20 -8.21 11.97 -21.13
CA LYS A 20 -7.38 13.15 -21.37
C LYS A 20 -6.03 13.05 -20.68
N ASN A 21 -4.99 13.51 -21.35
CA ASN A 21 -3.63 13.53 -20.83
C ASN A 21 -3.31 14.95 -20.38
N PRO A 22 -3.23 15.22 -19.07
CA PRO A 22 -2.96 16.57 -18.58
C PRO A 22 -1.57 17.10 -18.97
N ILE A 23 -0.61 16.21 -19.28
CA ILE A 23 0.71 16.61 -19.74
C ILE A 23 0.65 17.11 -21.18
N ALA A 24 -0.25 16.55 -21.99
CA ALA A 24 -0.41 16.93 -23.40
C ALA A 24 -1.35 18.13 -23.57
N ASP A 25 -2.42 18.19 -22.77
CA ASP A 25 -3.52 19.16 -22.94
C ASP A 25 -3.91 19.83 -21.59
N PRO A 26 -3.02 20.62 -20.97
CA PRO A 26 -3.19 21.12 -19.60
C PRO A 26 -4.34 22.13 -19.43
N GLU A 27 -4.78 22.79 -20.51
CA GLU A 27 -5.92 23.73 -20.47
C GLU A 27 -7.28 23.01 -20.37
N GLU A 28 -7.33 21.72 -20.67
CA GLU A 28 -8.56 20.92 -20.62
C GLU A 28 -8.83 20.28 -19.24
N CYS A 29 -7.95 20.54 -18.27
CA CYS A 29 -8.05 19.97 -16.92
C CYS A 29 -8.18 21.07 -15.85
N GLY A 30 -9.01 20.81 -14.83
CA GLY A 30 -9.01 21.63 -13.63
C GLY A 30 -7.73 21.35 -12.84
N SER A 31 -6.81 22.31 -12.76
CA SER A 31 -5.57 22.14 -12.00
C SER A 31 -5.60 22.91 -10.68
N GLN A 32 -5.17 22.25 -9.60
CA GLN A 32 -4.92 22.87 -8.30
C GLN A 32 -3.53 22.48 -7.80
N ARG A 33 -2.79 23.47 -7.30
CA ARG A 33 -1.44 23.30 -6.76
C ARG A 33 -1.47 23.28 -5.25
N TYR A 34 -0.74 22.33 -4.68
CA TYR A 34 -0.65 22.12 -3.25
C TYR A 34 0.82 21.99 -2.84
N GLU A 35 1.17 22.61 -1.72
CA GLU A 35 2.49 22.46 -1.10
C GLU A 35 2.38 21.44 0.05
N LEU A 36 3.00 20.27 -0.10
CA LEU A 36 3.05 19.25 0.93
C LEU A 36 4.25 19.49 1.84
N ARG A 37 3.98 19.77 3.12
CA ARG A 37 4.99 20.17 4.11
C ARG A 37 5.52 19.02 4.98
N GLU A 38 4.83 17.88 5.03
CA GLU A 38 5.22 16.69 5.79
C GLU A 38 5.17 15.43 4.91
N ASP A 39 5.77 14.31 5.35
CA ASP A 39 5.88 13.07 4.56
C ASP A 39 5.49 11.85 5.41
N PRO A 40 4.72 10.87 4.90
CA PRO A 40 3.75 11.01 3.79
C PRO A 40 2.44 11.65 4.30
N PHE A 41 1.89 12.60 3.55
CA PHE A 41 0.56 13.16 3.83
C PHE A 41 -0.54 12.28 3.21
N ASP A 42 -1.63 12.07 3.95
CA ASP A 42 -2.86 11.47 3.43
C ASP A 42 -3.69 12.52 2.68
N TRP A 43 -3.97 12.29 1.39
CA TRP A 43 -4.86 13.13 0.60
C TRP A 43 -6.15 12.39 0.33
N THR A 44 -7.26 13.03 0.70
CA THR A 44 -8.61 12.48 0.56
C THR A 44 -9.38 13.34 -0.43
N LEU A 45 -9.59 12.86 -1.65
CA LEU A 45 -10.57 13.45 -2.56
C LEU A 45 -11.98 13.02 -2.11
N GLY A 46 -12.76 13.95 -1.57
CA GLY A 46 -14.22 13.85 -1.40
C GLY A 46 -14.89 14.94 -2.26
N GLU A 47 -16.07 14.78 -2.84
CA GLU A 47 -17.24 14.01 -2.43
C GLU A 47 -17.74 13.05 -3.54
N GLY A 48 -18.36 11.94 -3.16
CA GLY A 48 -18.87 10.91 -4.09
C GLY A 48 -18.07 9.59 -4.10
N ALA A 49 -17.02 9.48 -3.29
CA ALA A 49 -16.29 8.23 -3.12
C ALA A 49 -17.19 7.18 -2.43
N THR A 50 -17.75 6.26 -3.22
CA THR A 50 -18.26 4.98 -2.71
C THR A 50 -17.20 4.38 -1.79
N VAL A 51 -17.61 4.01 -0.57
CA VAL A 51 -16.78 3.26 0.38
C VAL A 51 -16.13 2.14 -0.41
N LYS A 52 -14.81 2.24 -0.65
CA LYS A 52 -14.11 1.15 -1.33
C LYS A 52 -14.18 -0.01 -0.36
N THR A 53 -14.87 -1.08 -0.75
CA THR A 53 -14.94 -2.33 0.01
C THR A 53 -13.58 -3.06 0.06
N ARG A 54 -12.54 -2.47 -0.54
CA ARG A 54 -11.21 -3.03 -0.73
C ARG A 54 -10.13 -1.96 -0.63
N VAL A 55 -9.01 -2.35 -0.03
CA VAL A 55 -7.73 -1.66 0.08
C VAL A 55 -6.75 -2.37 -0.85
N THR A 56 -6.04 -1.64 -1.70
CA THR A 56 -4.94 -2.22 -2.48
C THR A 56 -3.69 -2.27 -1.59
N LEU A 57 -3.23 -3.48 -1.28
CA LEU A 57 -2.07 -3.70 -0.46
C LEU A 57 -0.85 -4.04 -1.32
N VAL A 58 0.24 -3.30 -1.11
CA VAL A 58 1.54 -3.59 -1.72
C VAL A 58 2.41 -4.27 -0.68
N LEU A 59 2.67 -5.55 -0.85
CA LEU A 59 3.58 -6.35 -0.03
C LEU A 59 4.98 -6.28 -0.67
N SER A 60 5.98 -5.82 0.06
CA SER A 60 7.34 -5.69 -0.45
C SER A 60 8.33 -6.45 0.43
N ASN A 61 9.12 -7.32 -0.20
CA ASN A 61 10.27 -7.95 0.44
C ASN A 61 11.52 -7.14 0.07
N ILE A 62 12.05 -6.36 1.01
CA ILE A 62 13.31 -5.62 0.84
C ILE A 62 14.52 -6.40 1.37
N ALA A 63 14.29 -7.55 2.02
CA ALA A 63 15.34 -8.43 2.50
C ALA A 63 16.04 -9.19 1.35
N THR A 64 17.20 -9.76 1.68
CA THR A 64 18.03 -10.56 0.76
C THR A 64 17.64 -12.04 0.72
N THR A 65 16.63 -12.45 1.49
CA THR A 65 16.15 -13.84 1.56
C THR A 65 14.67 -13.93 1.19
N PRO A 66 14.20 -15.07 0.65
CA PRO A 66 12.77 -15.30 0.45
C PRO A 66 12.00 -15.18 1.75
N THR A 67 10.84 -14.55 1.69
CA THR A 67 9.98 -14.28 2.85
C THR A 67 8.55 -14.70 2.55
N ASP A 68 7.96 -15.48 3.46
CA ASP A 68 6.55 -15.79 3.48
C ASP A 68 5.79 -14.78 4.32
N ILE A 69 4.74 -14.20 3.74
CA ILE A 69 3.91 -13.16 4.37
C ILE A 69 2.57 -13.77 4.71
N TYR A 70 2.23 -13.73 5.99
CA TYR A 70 0.96 -14.17 6.54
C TYR A 70 0.07 -12.97 6.84
N LEU A 71 -1.17 -13.05 6.38
CA LEU A 71 -2.24 -12.10 6.64
C LEU A 71 -3.37 -12.84 7.37
N ASP A 72 -3.72 -12.36 8.56
CA ASP A 72 -4.73 -12.97 9.43
C ASP A 72 -4.47 -14.48 9.68
N GLY A 73 -3.20 -14.83 9.87
CA GLY A 73 -2.75 -16.21 10.10
C GLY A 73 -2.75 -17.12 8.86
N LYS A 74 -3.00 -16.57 7.65
CA LYS A 74 -2.98 -17.34 6.40
C LYS A 74 -1.86 -16.84 5.50
N LEU A 75 -1.19 -17.76 4.80
CA LEU A 75 -0.19 -17.40 3.81
C LEU A 75 -0.85 -16.54 2.72
N ALA A 76 -0.48 -15.26 2.67
CA ALA A 76 -0.90 -14.33 1.63
C ALA A 76 -0.01 -14.50 0.41
N ARG A 77 1.32 -14.49 0.61
CA ARG A 77 2.29 -14.60 -0.48
C ARG A 77 3.69 -14.98 -0.01
N SER A 78 4.37 -15.79 -0.82
CA SER A 78 5.83 -15.97 -0.78
C SER A 78 6.48 -14.98 -1.73
N LEU A 79 7.41 -14.16 -1.23
CA LEU A 79 8.13 -13.16 -2.01
C LEU A 79 9.62 -13.47 -2.09
N GLU A 80 10.12 -13.52 -3.32
CA GLU A 80 11.55 -13.55 -3.59
C GLU A 80 12.24 -12.26 -3.09
N PRO A 81 13.56 -12.28 -2.83
CA PRO A 81 14.31 -11.10 -2.43
C PRO A 81 14.11 -9.91 -3.37
N HIS A 82 13.97 -8.71 -2.80
CA HIS A 82 13.82 -7.45 -3.53
C HIS A 82 12.63 -7.42 -4.52
N THR A 83 11.58 -8.20 -4.26
CA THR A 83 10.35 -8.21 -5.06
C THR A 83 9.17 -7.59 -4.31
N TYR A 84 8.10 -7.32 -5.05
CA TYR A 84 6.84 -6.88 -4.49
C TYR A 84 5.66 -7.60 -5.12
N TYR A 85 4.54 -7.60 -4.42
CA TYR A 85 3.27 -8.14 -4.87
C TYR A 85 2.13 -7.21 -4.48
N ILE A 86 1.14 -7.09 -5.36
CA ILE A 86 -0.02 -6.22 -5.15
C ILE A 86 -1.25 -7.11 -5.05
N MET A 87 -2.07 -6.89 -4.02
CA MET A 87 -3.33 -7.59 -3.83
C MET A 87 -4.41 -6.69 -3.27
N ASP A 88 -5.67 -7.09 -3.41
CA ASP A 88 -6.77 -6.47 -2.68
C ASP A 88 -6.91 -7.12 -1.29
N ALA A 89 -7.09 -6.28 -0.27
CA ALA A 89 -7.47 -6.67 1.09
C ALA A 89 -8.75 -5.95 1.49
N ALA A 90 -9.56 -6.53 2.39
CA ALA A 90 -10.67 -5.78 2.95
C ALA A 90 -10.17 -4.79 4.02
N PRO A 91 -10.75 -3.58 4.10
CA PRO A 91 -10.38 -2.59 5.12
C PRO A 91 -10.61 -3.14 6.54
N GLY A 92 -9.98 -2.49 7.52
CA GLY A 92 -10.07 -2.85 8.94
C GLY A 92 -8.77 -3.41 9.52
N ALA A 93 -8.82 -3.79 10.80
CA ALA A 93 -7.71 -4.42 11.51
C ALA A 93 -7.29 -5.73 10.83
N ARG A 94 -5.99 -5.84 10.54
CA ARG A 94 -5.36 -7.02 9.96
C ARG A 94 -4.13 -7.39 10.74
N THR A 95 -3.90 -8.69 10.89
CA THR A 95 -2.67 -9.19 11.49
C THR A 95 -1.68 -9.55 10.37
N PHE A 96 -0.50 -8.95 10.41
CA PHE A 96 0.62 -9.24 9.52
C PHE A 96 1.70 -9.99 10.26
N GLN A 97 2.27 -11.00 9.62
CA GLN A 97 3.42 -11.72 10.14
C GLN A 97 4.29 -12.18 8.99
N ASN A 98 5.59 -11.91 9.04
CA ASN A 98 6.56 -12.45 8.08
C ASN A 98 7.34 -13.61 8.69
N CYS A 99 7.64 -14.59 7.86
CA CYS A 99 8.48 -15.73 8.18
C CYS A 99 9.54 -15.91 7.08
N PRO A 100 10.71 -16.49 7.38
CA PRO A 100 11.61 -16.98 6.34
C PRO A 100 10.87 -17.95 5.39
N GLY A 101 11.24 -17.95 4.11
CA GLY A 101 10.56 -18.76 3.10
C GLY A 101 10.49 -20.25 3.48
N GLY A 102 9.28 -20.82 3.46
CA GLY A 102 8.99 -22.21 3.82
C GLY A 102 8.74 -22.45 5.31
N VAL A 103 8.82 -21.42 6.16
CA VAL A 103 8.54 -21.47 7.61
C VAL A 103 7.10 -21.02 7.86
N THR A 104 6.37 -21.77 8.70
CA THR A 104 4.99 -21.39 9.10
C THR A 104 4.94 -20.89 10.53
N PRO A 105 4.03 -19.95 10.86
CA PRO A 105 3.88 -19.41 12.21
C PRO A 105 3.62 -20.46 13.30
N GLU A 106 3.00 -21.59 12.94
CA GLU A 106 2.65 -22.66 13.87
C GLU A 106 3.82 -23.60 14.19
N GLN A 107 4.94 -23.49 13.48
CA GLN A 107 6.13 -24.28 13.76
C GLN A 107 6.72 -23.86 15.11
N GLN A 108 7.04 -24.87 15.93
CA GLN A 108 7.74 -24.66 17.20
C GLN A 108 9.15 -24.12 16.90
N ASP A 109 9.54 -23.03 17.58
CA ASP A 109 10.76 -22.26 17.32
C ASP A 109 10.84 -21.63 15.91
N SER A 110 9.70 -21.18 15.38
CA SER A 110 9.71 -20.45 14.11
C SER A 110 10.49 -19.12 14.24
N ASP A 111 11.40 -18.88 13.28
CA ASP A 111 12.10 -17.59 13.11
C ASP A 111 11.18 -16.52 12.49
N CYS A 112 9.86 -16.65 12.69
CA CYS A 112 8.90 -15.67 12.24
C CYS A 112 9.00 -14.39 13.10
N ALA A 113 8.75 -13.25 12.49
CA ALA A 113 8.56 -12.02 13.25
C ALA A 113 7.32 -12.12 14.15
N GLU A 114 7.27 -11.31 15.19
CA GLU A 114 6.06 -11.14 16.00
C GLU A 114 4.92 -10.61 15.13
N PRO A 115 3.67 -11.12 15.29
CA PRO A 115 2.53 -10.61 14.57
C PRO A 115 2.27 -9.14 14.90
N ILE A 116 2.11 -8.30 13.88
CA ILE A 116 1.73 -6.90 14.04
C ILE A 116 0.27 -6.70 13.62
N ILE A 117 -0.46 -5.88 14.35
CA ILE A 117 -1.83 -5.50 13.98
C ILE A 117 -1.76 -4.14 13.30
N GLN A 118 -2.16 -4.08 12.03
CA GLN A 118 -2.25 -2.86 11.24
C GLN A 118 -3.71 -2.62 10.83
N GLU A 119 -4.19 -1.41 11.06
CA GLU A 119 -5.52 -0.99 10.63
C GLU A 119 -5.43 -0.47 9.20
N LEU A 120 -6.00 -1.21 8.23
CA LEU A 120 -6.01 -0.82 6.82
C LEU A 120 -7.15 0.17 6.57
N ARG A 121 -6.79 1.45 6.34
CA ARG A 121 -7.77 2.55 6.20
C ARG A 121 -7.71 3.24 4.85
N ALA A 122 -6.54 3.28 4.23
CA ALA A 122 -6.36 3.95 2.94
C ALA A 122 -6.81 3.07 1.77
N ALA A 123 -6.99 3.69 0.60
CA ALA A 123 -7.28 2.94 -0.62
C ALA A 123 -6.06 2.15 -1.12
N VAL A 124 -4.85 2.57 -0.74
CA VAL A 124 -3.59 1.90 -1.02
C VAL A 124 -2.74 1.92 0.25
N GLU A 125 -2.19 0.78 0.65
CA GLU A 125 -1.32 0.62 1.82
C GLU A 125 -0.05 -0.11 1.41
N ILE A 126 1.11 0.29 1.95
CA ILE A 126 2.40 -0.36 1.66
C ILE A 126 2.92 -1.03 2.92
N TRP A 127 3.18 -2.32 2.82
CA TRP A 127 3.82 -3.08 3.86
C TRP A 127 5.17 -3.62 3.40
N LYS A 128 6.21 -3.35 4.19
CA LYS A 128 7.60 -3.68 3.87
C LYS A 128 8.14 -4.70 4.87
N VAL A 129 8.94 -5.63 4.38
CA VAL A 129 9.62 -6.65 5.19
C VAL A 129 11.12 -6.56 4.99
N GLY A 130 11.86 -6.49 6.09
CA GLY A 130 13.31 -6.33 6.15
C GLY A 130 13.72 -4.96 6.67
N ASP A 131 14.95 -4.86 7.20
CA ASP A 131 15.63 -3.60 7.55
C ASP A 131 16.44 -3.05 6.36
#